data_AF-A0A2V5KWX6-F1
#
_entry.id   AF-A0A2V5KWX6-F1
#
_cell.length_a   1.000
_cell.length_b   1.000
_cell.length_c   1.000
_cell.angle_alpha   90.00
_cell.angle_beta   90.00
_cell.angle_gamma   90.00
#
_symmetry.space_group_name_H-M   'P 1'
#
loop_
_entity.id
_entity.type
_entity.pdbx_description
1 polymer ?
#
loop_
_entity_poly.entity_id
_entity_poly.type
_entity_poly.pdbx_seq_one_letter_code
_entity_poly.pdbx_strand_id
1 'polypeptide(L)'
;MINPPTSATVAAAGPKPNSPTSSYLPPEFAEPKHGFDFRQLWHSLIEKIWIVALCVLAGLFLALGYLARTPKLYQGHTVLEVEFQEPTVVSTEDSTSRMRSSFLASQEAMRTIEQNLTNQTLLARVVRSEGLAEDGGRALLGQNITSRDASKATPRPVASPTANKIDNTIGVTTFTPLEEALGGAAAGMVKPVIRRGTRLIDLYVTNRDPAMAQRLAEAIGREYIRNSIERRASFSQDALRYLLEEEDRLKINLQKSEAAVAEYKAKTPDALQLGGGTAATGSQTGSGAGAGGPRGGVVEDKLQDLNTKLTTAKADQIRLEGELKQIEQAGENIDALLAVPSISSSALVNEARRSVTQVEAGIATLALRYKEKHPKMMAARAALAEAKEKLHQAVMAQPEILRNAIEQTKATEASLQGVLQDQQGVAVALNRAAIGYQELARQAETDRALYESVLRQIKDTNLTKDVKTNAVSVIEHSPLPHSPVSPSPTKAIALGLLGGLAAGLAFVLGADMLDRSIKTVDQAEATLGLPVFAAVPETIN
;
A
#
# COMPACT_ATOMS: atom_id res chain seq x y z
N MET A 1 -3.45 -52.99 -19.88
CA MET A 1 -3.57 -54.46 -19.91
C MET A 1 -5.05 -54.77 -19.70
N ILE A 2 -5.82 -55.08 -20.74
CA ILE A 2 -5.89 -56.37 -21.45
C ILE A 2 -6.56 -57.44 -20.54
N ASN A 3 -7.76 -57.88 -20.98
CA ASN A 3 -8.54 -59.11 -20.67
C ASN A 3 -7.69 -60.39 -20.47
N PRO A 4 -8.20 -61.63 -20.19
CA PRO A 4 -9.54 -62.23 -19.90
C PRO A 4 -9.40 -63.23 -18.68
N PRO A 5 -9.90 -64.50 -18.61
CA PRO A 5 -11.07 -65.26 -19.16
C PRO A 5 -11.95 -65.87 -18.01
N THR A 6 -12.97 -66.73 -18.12
CA THR A 6 -13.09 -68.00 -18.85
C THR A 6 -14.49 -68.60 -18.65
N SER A 7 -15.00 -69.24 -19.69
CA SER A 7 -16.12 -70.20 -19.76
C SER A 7 -15.73 -71.59 -19.22
N ALA A 8 -16.67 -72.35 -18.67
CA ALA A 8 -16.63 -73.83 -18.65
C ALA A 8 -18.02 -74.45 -18.48
N THR A 9 -18.15 -75.64 -19.05
CA THR A 9 -19.36 -76.39 -19.45
C THR A 9 -19.57 -77.60 -18.52
N VAL A 10 -20.78 -78.21 -18.60
CA VAL A 10 -21.14 -79.66 -18.41
C VAL A 10 -21.93 -80.03 -17.14
N ALA A 11 -23.18 -80.49 -17.36
CA ALA A 11 -23.85 -81.69 -16.77
C ALA A 11 -25.34 -81.65 -17.24
N ALA A 12 -25.92 -82.52 -18.08
CA ALA A 12 -26.03 -83.98 -18.19
C ALA A 12 -27.19 -84.63 -17.38
N ALA A 13 -28.00 -85.42 -18.12
CA ALA A 13 -28.90 -86.54 -17.74
C ALA A 13 -30.40 -86.27 -17.39
N GLY A 14 -31.30 -86.85 -18.23
CA GLY A 14 -32.75 -87.07 -17.97
C GLY A 14 -33.01 -88.32 -17.10
N PRO A 15 -34.15 -89.08 -17.20
CA PRO A 15 -35.24 -89.06 -18.20
C PRO A 15 -36.71 -89.33 -17.71
N LYS A 16 -37.72 -89.00 -18.56
CA LYS A 16 -39.01 -89.72 -18.90
C LYS A 16 -40.03 -90.15 -17.79
N PRO A 17 -41.31 -90.54 -18.08
CA PRO A 17 -42.12 -90.52 -19.33
C PRO A 17 -43.65 -90.18 -19.16
N ASN A 18 -44.40 -90.30 -20.28
CA ASN A 18 -45.83 -90.65 -20.43
C ASN A 18 -46.90 -89.52 -20.52
N SER A 19 -47.47 -89.42 -21.72
CA SER A 19 -48.76 -88.80 -22.10
C SER A 19 -49.96 -89.45 -21.38
N PRO A 20 -51.11 -88.76 -21.22
CA PRO A 20 -52.14 -88.89 -22.26
C PRO A 20 -52.94 -87.61 -22.59
N THR A 21 -53.29 -87.53 -23.88
CA THR A 21 -54.62 -87.21 -24.44
C THR A 21 -55.34 -85.93 -24.01
N SER A 22 -55.39 -85.00 -24.97
CA SER A 22 -56.24 -83.81 -25.02
C SER A 22 -57.74 -84.16 -24.92
N SER A 23 -58.43 -83.49 -23.99
CA SER A 23 -59.88 -83.28 -23.99
C SER A 23 -60.13 -81.78 -23.98
N TYR A 24 -60.93 -81.33 -24.94
CA TYR A 24 -61.40 -79.95 -25.17
C TYR A 24 -62.11 -79.33 -23.95
N LEU A 25 -61.91 -78.03 -23.73
CA LEU A 25 -62.92 -76.95 -23.50
C LEU A 25 -62.19 -75.57 -23.39
N PRO A 26 -62.87 -74.43 -23.67
CA PRO A 26 -62.35 -73.25 -24.41
C PRO A 26 -61.71 -72.14 -23.55
N PRO A 27 -60.99 -71.16 -24.15
CA PRO A 27 -60.19 -70.19 -23.40
C PRO A 27 -61.04 -69.09 -22.78
N GLU A 28 -60.77 -68.84 -21.50
CA GLU A 28 -61.41 -67.85 -20.65
C GLU A 28 -60.48 -66.62 -20.50
N PHE A 29 -61.00 -65.45 -20.88
CA PHE A 29 -60.59 -64.06 -20.59
C PHE A 29 -59.11 -63.65 -20.68
N ALA A 30 -58.75 -62.97 -21.78
CA ALA A 30 -57.63 -62.04 -21.82
C ALA A 30 -58.12 -60.62 -21.45
N GLU A 31 -57.57 -60.05 -20.39
CA GLU A 31 -57.77 -58.66 -19.99
C GLU A 31 -57.40 -57.68 -21.13
N PRO A 32 -58.22 -56.65 -21.44
CA PRO A 32 -57.82 -55.64 -22.40
C PRO A 32 -56.79 -54.68 -21.79
N LYS A 33 -55.55 -54.77 -22.28
CA LYS A 33 -54.54 -53.71 -22.10
C LYS A 33 -55.05 -52.43 -22.76
N HIS A 34 -55.20 -51.34 -21.99
CA HIS A 34 -55.31 -49.98 -22.53
C HIS A 34 -53.98 -49.59 -23.20
N GLY A 35 -53.83 -49.95 -24.48
CA GLY A 35 -52.83 -49.37 -25.36
C GLY A 35 -53.27 -47.99 -25.79
N PHE A 36 -52.37 -47.01 -25.75
CA PHE A 36 -52.63 -45.66 -26.25
C PHE A 36 -52.79 -45.74 -27.78
N ASP A 37 -54.01 -45.74 -28.29
CA ASP A 37 -54.29 -45.94 -29.71
C ASP A 37 -53.98 -44.67 -30.53
N PHE A 38 -52.75 -44.61 -31.06
CA PHE A 38 -52.25 -43.50 -31.87
C PHE A 38 -53.09 -43.25 -33.14
N ARG A 39 -53.74 -44.30 -33.67
CA ARG A 39 -54.64 -44.19 -34.83
C ARG A 39 -55.92 -43.43 -34.51
N GLN A 40 -56.45 -43.57 -33.30
CA GLN A 40 -57.65 -42.87 -32.85
C GLN A 40 -57.37 -41.37 -32.67
N LEU A 41 -56.24 -41.04 -32.03
CA LEU A 41 -55.77 -39.66 -31.91
C LEU A 41 -55.54 -39.01 -33.27
N TRP A 42 -54.96 -39.74 -34.22
CA TRP A 42 -54.74 -39.26 -35.58
C TRP A 42 -56.04 -38.97 -36.33
N HIS A 43 -57.06 -39.82 -36.18
CA HIS A 43 -58.36 -39.60 -36.80
C HIS A 43 -59.10 -38.40 -36.20
N SER A 44 -59.13 -38.29 -34.86
CA SER A 44 -59.75 -37.15 -34.16
C SER A 44 -59.04 -35.83 -34.50
N LEU A 45 -57.71 -35.86 -34.67
CA LEU A 45 -56.92 -34.71 -35.09
C LEU A 45 -57.25 -34.25 -36.52
N ILE A 46 -57.48 -35.19 -37.46
CA ILE A 46 -57.82 -34.87 -38.86
C ILE A 46 -59.24 -34.34 -38.98
N GLU A 47 -60.20 -34.96 -38.29
CA GLU A 47 -61.61 -34.52 -38.29
C GLU A 47 -61.76 -33.10 -37.73
N LYS A 48 -60.96 -32.77 -36.70
CA LYS A 48 -61.01 -31.48 -35.99
C LYS A 48 -59.84 -30.54 -36.33
N ILE A 49 -59.12 -30.78 -37.44
CA ILE A 49 -57.92 -29.98 -37.81
C ILE A 49 -58.25 -28.51 -38.06
N TRP A 50 -59.48 -28.21 -38.46
CA TRP A 50 -59.99 -26.85 -38.61
C TRP A 50 -60.01 -26.06 -37.29
N ILE A 51 -60.23 -26.74 -36.15
CA ILE A 51 -60.19 -26.11 -34.82
C ILE A 51 -58.76 -25.74 -34.44
N VAL A 52 -57.79 -26.63 -34.71
CA VAL A 52 -56.37 -26.34 -34.50
C VAL A 52 -55.92 -25.18 -35.39
N ALA A 53 -56.32 -25.18 -36.67
CA ALA A 53 -56.02 -24.09 -37.60
C ALA A 53 -56.62 -22.74 -37.13
N LEU A 54 -57.85 -22.74 -36.60
CA LEU A 54 -58.50 -21.55 -36.06
C LEU A 54 -57.77 -21.02 -34.81
N CYS A 55 -57.35 -21.90 -33.89
CA CYS A 55 -56.57 -21.50 -32.71
C CYS A 55 -55.19 -20.94 -33.08
N VAL A 56 -54.52 -21.51 -34.08
CA VAL A 56 -53.24 -20.99 -34.61
C VAL A 56 -53.44 -19.62 -35.26
N LEU A 57 -54.49 -19.44 -36.06
CA LEU A 57 -54.85 -18.14 -36.65
C LEU A 57 -55.17 -17.09 -35.57
N ALA A 58 -55.93 -17.47 -34.53
CA ALA A 58 -56.21 -16.60 -33.40
C ALA A 58 -54.92 -16.21 -32.64
N GLY A 59 -54.01 -17.15 -32.41
CA GLY A 59 -52.70 -16.89 -31.81
C GLY A 59 -51.83 -15.94 -32.64
N LEU A 60 -51.84 -16.10 -33.97
CA LEU A 60 -51.16 -15.19 -34.90
C LEU A 60 -51.80 -13.79 -34.89
N PHE A 61 -53.13 -13.69 -34.85
CA PHE A 61 -53.84 -12.40 -34.78
C PHE A 61 -53.56 -11.67 -33.46
N LEU A 62 -53.52 -12.39 -32.33
CA LEU A 62 -53.12 -11.84 -31.03
C LEU A 62 -51.67 -11.35 -31.03
N ALA A 63 -50.74 -12.10 -31.64
CA ALA A 63 -49.35 -11.67 -31.78
C ALA A 63 -49.20 -10.42 -32.65
N LEU A 64 -49.93 -10.34 -33.77
CA LEU A 64 -49.98 -9.14 -34.62
C LEU A 64 -50.61 -7.95 -33.90
N GLY A 65 -51.70 -8.17 -33.15
CA GLY A 65 -52.33 -7.15 -32.32
C GLY A 65 -51.41 -6.63 -31.21
N TYR A 66 -50.63 -7.52 -30.61
CA TYR A 66 -49.57 -7.17 -29.65
C TYR A 66 -48.47 -6.31 -30.29
N LEU A 67 -47.98 -6.70 -31.48
CA LEU A 67 -47.01 -5.92 -32.26
C LEU A 67 -47.52 -4.53 -32.66
N ALA A 68 -48.80 -4.42 -32.98
CA ALA A 68 -49.41 -3.13 -33.35
C ALA A 68 -49.59 -2.19 -32.15
N ARG A 69 -49.81 -2.74 -30.95
CA ARG A 69 -50.07 -1.96 -29.74
C ARG A 69 -48.80 -1.60 -28.96
N THR A 70 -47.72 -2.36 -29.11
CA THR A 70 -46.46 -2.11 -28.41
C THR A 70 -45.61 -1.08 -29.15
N PRO A 71 -45.13 -0.02 -28.47
CA PRO A 71 -44.29 1.00 -29.11
C PRO A 71 -42.92 0.42 -29.49
N LYS A 72 -42.43 0.80 -30.66
CA LYS A 72 -41.08 0.45 -31.13
C LYS A 72 -40.04 1.19 -30.30
N LEU A 73 -39.06 0.47 -29.77
CA LEU A 73 -37.91 1.05 -29.07
C LEU A 73 -36.65 0.90 -29.92
N TYR A 74 -35.91 2.00 -30.05
CA TYR A 74 -34.62 2.09 -30.72
C TYR A 74 -33.51 2.19 -29.67
N GLN A 75 -32.31 1.73 -30.03
CA GLN A 75 -31.17 1.68 -29.11
C GLN A 75 -29.99 2.44 -29.71
N GLY A 76 -29.51 3.47 -29.03
CA GLY A 76 -28.21 4.08 -29.28
C GLY A 76 -27.12 3.25 -28.62
N HIS A 77 -25.98 3.12 -29.28
CA HIS A 77 -24.80 2.40 -28.79
C HIS A 77 -23.59 3.33 -28.80
N THR A 78 -22.78 3.37 -27.75
CA THR A 78 -21.54 4.17 -27.66
C THR A 78 -20.50 3.39 -26.88
N VAL A 79 -19.24 3.45 -27.32
CA VAL A 79 -18.15 2.71 -26.68
C VAL A 79 -17.18 3.69 -26.02
N LEU A 80 -16.99 3.49 -24.71
CA LEU A 80 -16.07 4.26 -23.87
C LEU A 80 -14.82 3.43 -23.58
N GLU A 81 -13.64 4.00 -23.78
CA GLU A 81 -12.36 3.45 -23.29
C GLU A 81 -12.03 4.03 -21.93
N VAL A 82 -11.59 3.16 -21.02
CA VAL A 82 -11.03 3.58 -19.74
C VAL A 82 -9.53 3.32 -19.76
N GLU A 83 -8.74 4.38 -19.76
CA GLU A 83 -7.29 4.30 -19.69
C GLU A 83 -6.84 4.44 -18.23
N PHE A 84 -6.35 3.33 -17.66
CA PHE A 84 -5.74 3.32 -16.33
C PHE A 84 -4.27 3.68 -16.48
N GLN A 85 -3.88 4.84 -15.93
CA GLN A 85 -2.48 5.21 -15.87
C GLN A 85 -1.82 4.45 -14.73
N GLU A 86 -0.96 3.49 -15.05
CA GLU A 86 -0.17 2.78 -14.06
C GLU A 86 0.82 3.76 -13.42
N PRO A 87 0.84 3.89 -12.07
CA PRO A 87 1.85 4.71 -11.42
C PRO A 87 3.22 4.11 -11.73
N THR A 88 3.98 4.80 -12.58
CA THR A 88 5.32 4.38 -12.98
C THR A 88 6.27 4.67 -11.82
N VAL A 89 6.38 3.75 -10.86
CA VAL A 89 7.38 3.87 -9.79
C VAL A 89 7.99 2.50 -9.44
N VAL A 90 9.26 2.37 -9.83
CA VAL A 90 10.35 1.51 -9.32
C VAL A 90 10.11 -0.01 -9.26
N SER A 91 10.94 -0.69 -10.07
CA SER A 91 11.18 -2.12 -10.13
C SER A 91 11.52 -2.70 -8.74
N THR A 92 10.66 -3.57 -8.24
CA THR A 92 10.95 -4.49 -7.13
C THR A 92 10.29 -5.83 -7.47
N GLU A 93 10.94 -6.93 -7.07
CA GLU A 93 10.83 -8.30 -7.61
C GLU A 93 9.46 -9.02 -7.48
N ASP A 94 8.39 -8.32 -7.14
CA ASP A 94 7.04 -8.87 -6.95
C ASP A 94 6.09 -8.54 -8.12
N SER A 95 6.40 -9.03 -9.32
CA SER A 95 5.61 -8.75 -10.54
C SER A 95 4.27 -9.51 -10.60
N THR A 96 4.17 -10.69 -9.99
CA THR A 96 2.98 -11.55 -10.07
C THR A 96 1.86 -11.15 -9.11
N SER A 97 2.20 -10.69 -7.89
CA SER A 97 1.22 -10.17 -6.93
C SER A 97 0.65 -8.82 -7.37
N ARG A 98 1.48 -7.95 -7.99
CA ARG A 98 1.08 -6.67 -8.58
C ARG A 98 0.15 -6.83 -9.78
N MET A 99 0.37 -7.81 -10.66
CA MET A 99 -0.54 -8.07 -11.79
C MET A 99 -1.93 -8.54 -11.33
N ARG A 100 -1.99 -9.36 -10.28
CA ARG A 100 -3.27 -9.86 -9.77
C ARG A 100 -4.03 -8.78 -8.99
N SER A 101 -3.33 -7.92 -8.24
CA SER A 101 -3.95 -6.78 -7.54
C SER A 101 -4.37 -5.67 -8.52
N SER A 102 -3.60 -5.38 -9.56
CA SER A 102 -3.96 -4.40 -10.60
C SER A 102 -5.16 -4.89 -11.43
N PHE A 103 -5.21 -6.18 -11.75
CA PHE A 103 -6.36 -6.77 -12.44
C PHE A 103 -7.64 -6.70 -11.60
N LEU A 104 -7.57 -7.06 -10.31
CA LEU A 104 -8.72 -6.97 -9.40
C LEU A 104 -9.17 -5.53 -9.19
N ALA A 105 -8.23 -4.59 -8.96
CA ALA A 105 -8.52 -3.17 -8.84
C ALA A 105 -9.13 -2.59 -10.12
N SER A 106 -8.68 -3.05 -11.30
CA SER A 106 -9.27 -2.62 -12.58
C SER A 106 -10.70 -3.12 -12.74
N GLN A 107 -11.02 -4.34 -12.28
CA GLN A 107 -12.38 -4.88 -12.37
C GLN A 107 -13.34 -4.16 -11.42
N GLU A 108 -12.89 -3.82 -10.21
CA GLU A 108 -13.65 -3.00 -9.27
C GLU A 108 -13.86 -1.59 -9.82
N ALA A 109 -12.81 -0.95 -10.34
CA ALA A 109 -12.90 0.37 -10.94
C ALA A 109 -13.87 0.41 -12.14
N MET A 110 -13.86 -0.59 -13.01
CA MET A 110 -14.80 -0.69 -14.13
C MET A 110 -16.26 -0.81 -13.66
N ARG A 111 -16.52 -1.56 -12.57
CA ARG A 111 -17.85 -1.62 -11.95
C ARG A 111 -18.27 -0.29 -11.32
N THR A 112 -17.34 0.42 -10.69
CA THR A 112 -17.61 1.76 -10.16
C THR A 112 -17.94 2.74 -11.29
N ILE A 113 -17.27 2.66 -12.43
CA ILE A 113 -17.57 3.46 -13.62
C ILE A 113 -18.96 3.11 -14.17
N GLU A 114 -19.29 1.82 -14.27
CA GLU A 114 -20.62 1.33 -14.66
C GLU A 114 -21.75 1.94 -13.80
N GLN A 115 -21.58 1.92 -12.47
CA GLN A 115 -22.53 2.54 -11.54
C GLN A 115 -22.57 4.06 -11.64
N ASN A 116 -21.43 4.70 -11.91
CA ASN A 116 -21.38 6.15 -12.09
C ASN A 116 -22.05 6.61 -13.39
N LEU A 117 -22.06 5.77 -14.44
CA LEU A 117 -22.75 6.05 -15.70
C LEU A 117 -24.29 6.01 -15.54
N THR A 118 -24.81 5.25 -14.57
CA THR A 118 -26.25 5.21 -14.25
C THR A 118 -26.65 6.15 -13.12
N ASN A 119 -25.70 6.91 -12.56
CA ASN A 119 -25.95 7.83 -11.46
C ASN A 119 -26.89 8.97 -11.89
N GLN A 120 -27.92 9.21 -11.08
CA GLN A 120 -28.94 10.24 -11.34
C GLN A 120 -28.35 11.64 -11.51
N THR A 121 -27.26 11.97 -10.80
CA THR A 121 -26.62 13.30 -10.90
C THR A 121 -25.93 13.53 -12.24
N LEU A 122 -25.35 12.47 -12.83
CA LEU A 122 -24.76 12.53 -14.16
C LEU A 122 -25.86 12.68 -15.20
N LEU A 123 -26.92 11.89 -15.09
CA LEU A 123 -28.04 11.91 -16.02
C LEU A 123 -28.84 13.22 -15.94
N ALA A 124 -29.01 13.79 -14.76
CA ALA A 124 -29.61 15.12 -14.59
C ALA A 124 -28.74 16.22 -15.24
N ARG A 125 -27.41 16.11 -15.17
CA ARG A 125 -26.50 17.00 -15.88
C ARG A 125 -26.63 16.87 -17.40
N VAL A 126 -26.80 15.65 -17.92
CA VAL A 126 -27.06 15.40 -19.34
C VAL A 126 -28.41 16.00 -19.78
N VAL A 127 -29.46 15.83 -18.97
CA VAL A 127 -30.78 16.44 -19.21
C VAL A 127 -30.69 17.96 -19.29
N ARG A 128 -29.87 18.57 -18.42
CA ARG A 128 -29.59 20.00 -18.42
C ARG A 128 -28.78 20.44 -19.63
N SER A 129 -27.70 19.74 -19.99
CA SER A 129 -26.81 20.14 -21.08
C SER A 129 -27.47 20.00 -22.46
N GLU A 130 -28.38 19.04 -22.63
CA GLU A 130 -29.16 18.84 -23.85
C GLU A 130 -30.48 19.65 -23.86
N GLY A 131 -30.77 20.45 -22.83
CA GLY A 131 -31.97 21.29 -22.78
C GLY A 131 -33.30 20.52 -22.64
N LEU A 132 -33.26 19.25 -22.26
CA LEU A 132 -34.44 18.37 -22.20
C LEU A 132 -35.45 18.77 -21.10
N ALA A 133 -35.01 19.58 -20.15
CA ALA A 133 -35.88 20.18 -19.13
C ALA A 133 -36.76 21.31 -19.68
N GLU A 134 -36.33 22.01 -20.74
CA GLU A 134 -37.08 23.13 -21.35
C GLU A 134 -38.35 22.64 -22.04
N ASP A 135 -38.32 21.43 -22.60
CA ASP A 135 -39.48 20.75 -23.21
C ASP A 135 -40.34 19.97 -22.19
N GLY A 136 -40.06 20.09 -20.90
CA GLY A 136 -40.73 19.33 -19.84
C GLY A 136 -40.51 17.82 -19.91
N GLY A 137 -39.42 17.37 -20.56
CA GLY A 137 -39.08 15.95 -20.74
C GLY A 137 -39.91 15.21 -21.79
N ARG A 138 -40.76 15.91 -22.56
CA ARG A 138 -41.65 15.29 -23.56
C ARG A 138 -40.89 14.56 -24.67
N ALA A 139 -39.76 15.13 -25.09
CA ALA A 139 -38.87 14.54 -26.08
C ALA A 139 -38.19 13.25 -25.56
N LEU A 140 -37.84 13.21 -24.26
CA LEU A 140 -37.25 12.04 -23.60
C LEU A 140 -38.29 10.91 -23.42
N LEU A 141 -39.53 11.26 -23.09
CA LEU A 141 -40.64 10.32 -22.90
C LEU A 141 -41.29 9.85 -24.22
N GLY A 142 -40.81 10.35 -25.36
CA GLY A 142 -41.32 10.03 -26.70
C GLY A 142 -42.80 10.34 -26.87
N GLN A 143 -43.25 11.49 -26.36
CA GLN A 143 -44.51 12.10 -26.77
C GLN A 143 -44.21 12.92 -28.02
N ASN A 144 -44.82 12.54 -29.16
CA ASN A 144 -44.60 13.23 -30.44
C ASN A 144 -44.84 14.73 -30.29
N ILE A 145 -43.75 15.51 -30.30
CA ILE A 145 -43.78 16.90 -30.68
C ILE A 145 -43.97 16.87 -32.18
N THR A 146 -45.21 17.08 -32.63
CA THR A 146 -45.44 17.47 -34.01
C THR A 146 -44.56 18.68 -34.28
N SER A 147 -43.65 18.51 -35.22
CA SER A 147 -42.79 19.55 -35.78
C SER A 147 -43.55 20.87 -35.91
N ARG A 148 -43.30 21.80 -34.99
CA ARG A 148 -43.61 23.20 -35.23
C ARG A 148 -42.40 23.78 -35.96
N ASP A 149 -42.55 23.86 -37.28
CA ASP A 149 -41.76 24.63 -38.24
C ASP A 149 -40.31 24.97 -37.85
N ALA A 150 -39.37 24.21 -38.41
CA ALA A 150 -37.95 24.55 -38.48
C ALA A 150 -37.64 25.67 -39.50
N SER A 151 -38.60 26.54 -39.83
CA SER A 151 -38.47 27.60 -40.85
C SER A 151 -38.35 29.02 -40.29
N LYS A 152 -38.12 29.20 -38.99
CA LYS A 152 -37.77 30.50 -38.42
C LYS A 152 -36.61 30.43 -37.44
N ALA A 153 -35.44 30.05 -37.96
CA ALA A 153 -34.17 30.39 -37.33
C ALA A 153 -34.00 31.92 -37.33
N THR A 154 -34.41 32.56 -36.23
CA THR A 154 -34.04 33.95 -35.95
C THR A 154 -32.78 33.92 -35.07
N PRO A 155 -31.75 34.73 -35.37
CA PRO A 155 -30.57 34.78 -34.52
C PRO A 155 -30.93 35.32 -33.14
N ARG A 156 -30.56 34.53 -32.14
CA ARG A 156 -30.40 34.81 -30.71
C ARG A 156 -30.09 36.29 -30.39
N PRO A 157 -30.74 36.92 -29.39
CA PRO A 157 -30.06 37.88 -28.55
C PRO A 157 -29.43 37.14 -27.37
N VAL A 158 -28.18 37.48 -27.11
CA VAL A 158 -27.40 37.06 -25.95
C VAL A 158 -28.11 37.58 -24.70
N ALA A 159 -28.82 36.72 -23.97
CA ALA A 159 -29.27 37.05 -22.63
C ALA A 159 -28.07 36.88 -21.68
N SER A 160 -27.52 38.02 -21.28
CA SER A 160 -26.58 38.18 -20.18
C SER A 160 -27.13 37.53 -18.89
N PRO A 161 -26.24 37.07 -17.99
CA PRO A 161 -26.63 36.35 -16.78
C PRO A 161 -27.27 37.34 -15.80
N THR A 162 -28.60 37.29 -15.66
CA THR A 162 -29.23 37.98 -14.53
C THR A 162 -29.00 37.15 -13.29
N ALA A 163 -28.21 37.74 -12.40
CA ALA A 163 -27.88 37.30 -11.06
C ALA A 163 -29.10 36.73 -10.32
N ASN A 164 -29.01 35.46 -9.93
CA ASN A 164 -29.58 35.01 -8.67
C ASN A 164 -28.42 34.61 -7.76
N LYS A 165 -28.08 35.56 -6.90
CA LYS A 165 -27.15 35.40 -5.77
C LYS A 165 -27.87 34.63 -4.68
N ILE A 166 -27.52 33.36 -4.48
CA ILE A 166 -27.49 32.70 -3.16
C ILE A 166 -26.38 31.63 -3.17
N ASP A 167 -25.38 31.91 -2.33
CA ASP A 167 -24.51 31.02 -1.56
C ASP A 167 -23.71 29.91 -2.26
N ASN A 168 -22.46 30.28 -2.53
CA ASN A 168 -21.34 29.42 -2.79
C ASN A 168 -20.93 28.69 -1.49
N THR A 169 -21.68 27.67 -1.10
CA THR A 169 -21.26 26.71 -0.07
C THR A 169 -21.32 25.30 -0.64
N ILE A 170 -20.14 24.77 -0.97
CA ILE A 170 -19.87 23.38 -1.38
C ILE A 170 -20.53 23.03 -2.72
N GLY A 171 -19.71 22.64 -3.72
CA GLY A 171 -20.11 22.40 -5.12
C GLY A 171 -21.12 21.27 -5.34
N VAL A 172 -22.31 21.38 -4.78
CA VAL A 172 -23.48 20.61 -5.14
C VAL A 172 -24.23 21.46 -6.14
N THR A 173 -24.11 21.13 -7.43
CA THR A 173 -24.99 21.71 -8.45
C THR A 173 -26.42 21.39 -8.05
N THR A 174 -27.17 22.38 -7.55
CA THR A 174 -28.58 22.20 -7.22
C THR A 174 -29.34 21.96 -8.54
N PHE A 175 -29.95 20.78 -8.64
CA PHE A 175 -30.81 20.43 -9.75
C PHE A 175 -32.24 20.87 -9.45
N THR A 176 -32.97 21.29 -10.48
CA THR A 176 -34.41 21.49 -10.34
C THR A 176 -35.06 20.11 -10.09
N PRO A 177 -36.17 20.04 -9.34
CA PRO A 177 -36.85 18.77 -9.06
C PRO A 177 -37.30 18.05 -10.35
N LEU A 178 -37.51 18.80 -11.44
CA LEU A 178 -37.81 18.26 -12.77
C LEU A 178 -36.59 17.59 -13.42
N GLU A 179 -35.41 18.20 -13.37
CA GLU A 179 -34.18 17.62 -13.92
C GLU A 179 -33.79 16.32 -13.20
N GLU A 180 -34.00 16.27 -11.88
CA GLU A 180 -33.74 15.07 -11.08
C GLU A 180 -34.72 13.93 -11.43
N ALA A 181 -36.02 14.24 -11.56
CA ALA A 181 -37.04 13.28 -11.98
C ALA A 181 -36.76 12.73 -13.39
N LEU A 182 -36.34 13.59 -14.32
CA LEU A 182 -35.97 13.20 -15.68
C LEU A 182 -34.66 12.40 -15.72
N GLY A 183 -33.69 12.72 -14.87
CA GLY A 183 -32.48 11.91 -14.69
C GLY A 183 -32.79 10.51 -14.16
N GLY A 184 -33.72 10.39 -13.22
CA GLY A 184 -34.24 9.11 -12.74
C GLY A 184 -34.96 8.30 -13.84
N ALA A 185 -35.77 8.96 -14.67
CA ALA A 185 -36.41 8.32 -15.82
C ALA A 185 -35.38 7.85 -16.87
N ALA A 186 -34.32 8.64 -17.11
CA ALA A 186 -33.22 8.28 -17.99
C ALA A 186 -32.42 7.09 -17.46
N ALA A 187 -32.29 6.94 -16.14
CA ALA A 187 -31.53 5.83 -15.53
C ALA A 187 -32.12 4.46 -15.91
N GLY A 188 -33.44 4.35 -16.04
CA GLY A 188 -34.11 3.13 -16.50
C GLY A 188 -33.92 2.84 -18.00
N MET A 189 -33.52 3.84 -18.79
CA MET A 189 -33.31 3.74 -20.24
C MET A 189 -31.87 3.39 -20.61
N VAL A 190 -30.93 3.56 -19.68
CA VAL A 190 -29.49 3.39 -19.87
C VAL A 190 -29.05 2.04 -19.31
N LYS A 191 -28.36 1.25 -20.15
CA LYS A 191 -27.81 -0.04 -19.77
C LYS A 191 -26.33 -0.11 -20.16
N PRO A 192 -25.41 0.12 -19.22
CA PRO A 192 -23.98 -0.12 -19.46
C PRO A 192 -23.69 -1.63 -19.43
N VAL A 193 -22.76 -2.09 -20.27
CA VAL A 193 -22.27 -3.47 -20.31
C VAL A 193 -20.76 -3.45 -20.42
N ILE A 194 -20.08 -4.06 -19.45
CA ILE A 194 -18.62 -4.20 -19.46
C ILE A 194 -18.23 -5.39 -20.34
N ARG A 195 -17.34 -5.17 -21.30
CA ARG A 195 -16.74 -6.26 -22.09
C ARG A 195 -15.64 -6.96 -21.28
N ARG A 196 -15.92 -8.18 -20.83
CA ARG A 196 -14.99 -9.00 -20.02
C ARG A 196 -13.62 -9.11 -20.71
N GLY A 197 -12.55 -8.87 -19.95
CA GLY A 197 -11.17 -8.96 -20.46
C GLY A 197 -10.71 -7.76 -21.29
N THR A 198 -11.51 -6.69 -21.38
CA THR A 198 -11.15 -5.45 -22.08
C THR A 198 -11.43 -4.22 -21.19
N ARG A 199 -10.86 -3.06 -21.56
CA ARG A 199 -11.10 -1.77 -20.90
C ARG A 199 -12.23 -0.96 -21.56
N LEU A 200 -13.17 -1.67 -22.20
CA LEU A 200 -14.27 -1.09 -22.97
C LEU A 200 -15.59 -1.24 -22.23
N ILE A 201 -16.36 -0.16 -22.22
CA ILE A 201 -17.74 -0.13 -21.72
C ILE A 201 -18.66 0.19 -22.88
N ASP A 202 -19.56 -0.75 -23.20
CA ASP A 202 -20.66 -0.51 -24.13
C ASP A 202 -21.79 0.18 -23.38
N LEU A 203 -22.12 1.40 -23.79
CA LEU A 203 -23.26 2.14 -23.30
C LEU A 203 -24.43 1.97 -24.26
N TYR A 204 -25.50 1.35 -23.79
CA TYR A 204 -26.74 1.23 -24.55
C TYR A 204 -27.82 2.15 -23.98
N VAL A 205 -28.45 2.94 -24.84
CA VAL A 205 -29.53 3.86 -24.43
C VAL A 205 -30.76 3.59 -25.27
N THR A 206 -31.90 3.34 -24.62
CA THR A 206 -33.15 3.02 -25.30
C THR A 206 -34.08 4.23 -25.34
N ASN A 207 -34.64 4.54 -26.51
CA ASN A 207 -35.65 5.59 -26.65
C ASN A 207 -36.66 5.22 -27.76
N ARG A 208 -37.84 5.86 -27.74
CA ARG A 208 -38.86 5.74 -28.79
C ARG A 208 -38.45 6.43 -30.09
N ASP A 209 -37.64 7.48 -30.00
CA ASP A 209 -37.09 8.19 -31.16
C ASP A 209 -35.64 7.76 -31.42
N PRO A 210 -35.29 7.27 -32.63
CA PRO A 210 -33.92 6.88 -32.98
C PRO A 210 -32.91 8.03 -32.88
N ALA A 211 -33.31 9.27 -33.22
CA ALA A 211 -32.43 10.43 -33.15
C ALA A 211 -32.11 10.81 -31.70
N MET A 212 -33.12 10.73 -30.82
CA MET A 212 -32.95 10.97 -29.39
C MET A 212 -32.07 9.90 -28.74
N ALA A 213 -32.24 8.62 -29.10
CA ALA A 213 -31.43 7.53 -28.56
C ALA A 213 -29.94 7.71 -28.85
N GLN A 214 -29.60 8.13 -30.08
CA GLN A 214 -28.24 8.44 -30.50
C GLN A 214 -27.66 9.64 -29.72
N ARG A 215 -28.40 10.75 -29.68
CA ARG A 215 -27.96 11.98 -28.99
C ARG A 215 -27.72 11.75 -27.51
N LEU A 216 -28.63 11.03 -26.85
CA LEU A 216 -28.53 10.77 -25.41
C LEU A 216 -27.33 9.85 -25.10
N ALA A 217 -27.06 8.83 -25.91
CA ALA A 217 -25.88 7.97 -25.74
C ALA A 217 -24.56 8.77 -25.85
N GLU A 218 -24.48 9.66 -26.84
CA GLU A 218 -23.29 10.49 -27.05
C GLU A 218 -23.12 11.54 -25.94
N ALA A 219 -24.22 12.18 -25.54
CA ALA A 219 -24.23 13.20 -24.49
C ALA A 219 -23.80 12.63 -23.13
N ILE A 220 -24.26 11.42 -22.76
CA ILE A 220 -23.83 10.75 -21.52
C ILE A 220 -22.33 10.52 -21.51
N GLY A 221 -21.75 10.03 -22.62
CA GLY A 221 -20.31 9.82 -22.74
C GLY A 221 -19.51 11.11 -22.58
N ARG A 222 -19.90 12.18 -23.28
CA ARG A 222 -19.23 13.49 -23.21
C ARG A 222 -19.34 14.12 -21.82
N GLU A 223 -20.51 14.12 -21.20
CA GLU A 223 -20.70 14.70 -19.86
C GLU A 223 -19.97 13.89 -18.79
N TYR A 224 -19.86 12.57 -18.94
CA TYR A 224 -19.08 11.76 -18.02
C TYR A 224 -17.59 12.15 -18.04
N ILE A 225 -17.02 12.32 -19.23
CA ILE A 225 -15.63 12.76 -19.42
C ILE A 225 -15.44 14.17 -18.85
N ARG A 226 -16.36 15.09 -19.12
CA ARG A 226 -16.30 16.45 -18.55
C ARG A 226 -16.34 16.42 -17.02
N ASN A 227 -17.27 15.66 -16.45
CA ASN A 227 -17.43 15.53 -15.00
C ASN A 227 -16.22 14.83 -14.34
N SER A 228 -15.59 13.85 -15.01
CA SER A 228 -14.38 13.22 -14.49
C SER A 228 -13.18 14.16 -14.48
N ILE A 229 -13.01 14.98 -15.52
CA ILE A 229 -11.98 16.03 -15.59
C ILE A 229 -12.23 17.09 -14.51
N GLU A 230 -13.47 17.56 -14.35
CA GLU A 230 -13.84 18.53 -13.33
C GLU A 230 -13.58 18.00 -11.92
N ARG A 231 -14.00 16.76 -11.61
CA ARG A 231 -13.75 16.14 -10.30
C ARG A 231 -12.26 15.95 -10.02
N ARG A 232 -11.48 15.57 -11.03
CA ARG A 232 -10.02 15.43 -10.87
C ARG A 232 -9.37 16.79 -10.66
N ALA A 233 -9.78 17.81 -11.41
CA ALA A 233 -9.30 19.17 -11.26
C ALA A 233 -9.65 19.76 -9.88
N SER A 234 -10.89 19.56 -9.41
CA SER A 234 -11.32 20.03 -8.08
C SER A 234 -10.55 19.32 -6.97
N PHE A 235 -10.37 18.00 -7.06
CA PHE A 235 -9.57 17.25 -6.10
C PHE A 235 -8.10 17.73 -6.07
N SER A 236 -7.49 17.95 -7.24
CA SER A 236 -6.13 18.50 -7.33
C SER A 236 -6.03 19.94 -6.83
N GLN A 237 -7.09 20.75 -6.95
CA GLN A 237 -7.15 22.09 -6.37
C GLN A 237 -7.26 22.03 -4.85
N ASP A 238 -8.12 21.17 -4.30
CA ASP A 238 -8.26 20.98 -2.86
C ASP A 238 -6.98 20.44 -2.22
N ALA A 239 -6.36 19.43 -2.85
CA ALA A 239 -5.08 18.90 -2.40
C ALA A 239 -3.98 19.97 -2.43
N LEU A 240 -3.90 20.79 -3.49
CA LEU A 240 -2.94 21.90 -3.53
C LEU A 240 -3.21 22.94 -2.44
N ARG A 241 -4.47 23.31 -2.22
CA ARG A 241 -4.85 24.26 -1.15
C ARG A 241 -4.41 23.74 0.22
N TYR A 242 -4.66 22.47 0.49
CA TYR A 242 -4.21 21.82 1.73
C TYR A 242 -2.69 21.83 1.86
N LEU A 243 -1.96 21.48 0.79
CA LEU A 243 -0.49 21.50 0.81
C LEU A 243 0.09 22.90 1.01
N LEU A 244 -0.51 23.94 0.43
CA LEU A 244 -0.10 25.33 0.62
C LEU A 244 -0.34 25.80 2.06
N GLU A 245 -1.46 25.41 2.67
CA GLU A 245 -1.73 25.70 4.09
C GLU A 245 -0.72 24.98 5.01
N GLU A 246 -0.39 23.73 4.70
CA GLU A 246 0.62 22.98 5.44
C GLU A 246 2.04 23.53 5.20
N GLU A 247 2.34 24.05 4.00
CA GLU A 247 3.60 24.75 3.71
C GLU A 247 3.77 25.95 4.66
N ASP A 248 2.77 26.82 4.76
CA ASP A 248 2.85 28.00 5.62
C ASP A 248 3.01 27.62 7.09
N ARG A 249 2.30 26.58 7.54
CA ARG A 249 2.43 26.05 8.89
C ARG A 249 3.85 25.51 9.17
N LEU A 250 4.38 24.70 8.26
CA LEU A 250 5.74 24.14 8.37
C LEU A 250 6.81 25.22 8.29
N LYS A 251 6.62 26.24 7.45
CA LYS A 251 7.51 27.39 7.35
C LYS A 251 7.60 28.16 8.66
N ILE A 252 6.47 28.40 9.32
CA ILE A 252 6.45 29.05 10.65
C ILE A 252 7.18 28.19 11.68
N ASN A 253 6.97 26.87 11.67
CA ASN A 253 7.66 25.96 12.58
C ASN A 253 9.17 25.92 12.33
N LEU A 254 9.60 25.85 11.07
CA LEU A 254 10.99 25.91 10.66
C LEU A 254 11.65 27.22 11.10
N GLN A 255 11.00 28.36 10.88
CA GLN A 255 11.52 29.64 11.35
C GLN A 255 11.68 29.69 12.87
N LYS A 256 10.74 29.11 13.62
CA LYS A 256 10.84 29.01 15.09
C LYS A 256 11.98 28.11 15.53
N SER A 257 12.16 26.94 14.91
CA SER A 257 13.24 26.02 15.27
C SER A 257 14.61 26.54 14.85
N GLU A 258 14.74 27.16 13.67
CA GLU A 258 15.96 27.85 13.25
C GLU A 258 16.31 29.05 14.15
N ALA A 259 15.31 29.85 14.53
CA ALA A 259 15.51 30.95 15.48
C ALA A 259 15.96 30.44 16.85
N ALA A 260 15.38 29.35 17.35
CA ALA A 260 15.80 28.73 18.61
C ALA A 260 17.25 28.22 18.55
N VAL A 261 17.66 27.63 17.43
CA VAL A 261 19.05 27.23 17.19
C VAL A 261 19.97 28.45 17.17
N ALA A 262 19.60 29.52 16.46
CA ALA A 262 20.39 30.74 16.37
C ALA A 262 20.54 31.44 17.73
N GLU A 263 19.45 31.53 18.50
CA GLU A 263 19.46 32.09 19.85
C GLU A 263 20.33 31.24 20.80
N TYR A 264 20.27 29.91 20.69
CA TYR A 264 21.12 29.02 21.48
C TYR A 264 22.60 29.19 21.14
N LYS A 265 22.94 29.32 19.85
CA LYS A 265 24.30 29.63 19.38
C LYS A 265 24.80 30.97 19.92
N ALA A 266 23.95 31.99 19.93
CA ALA A 266 24.29 33.31 20.45
C ALA A 266 24.54 33.31 21.97
N LYS A 267 23.78 32.50 22.73
CA LYS A 267 23.96 32.35 24.18
C LYS A 267 25.18 31.51 24.56
N THR A 268 25.57 30.54 23.73
CA THR A 268 26.65 29.60 24.04
C THR A 268 27.68 29.46 22.91
N PRO A 269 28.53 30.48 22.67
CA PRO A 269 29.51 30.45 21.59
C PRO A 269 30.59 29.37 21.78
N ASP A 270 31.00 29.08 23.02
CA ASP A 270 32.06 28.09 23.32
C ASP A 270 31.66 26.64 22.99
N ALA A 271 30.37 26.29 23.04
CA ALA A 271 29.89 24.93 22.73
C ALA A 271 30.11 24.54 21.26
N LEU A 272 30.22 25.53 20.37
CA LEU A 272 30.39 25.31 18.93
C LEU A 272 31.83 24.98 18.54
N GLN A 273 32.82 25.41 19.32
CA GLN A 273 34.23 25.10 19.05
C GLN A 273 34.56 23.62 19.27
N LEU A 274 33.82 22.92 20.14
CA LEU A 274 34.04 21.49 20.40
C LEU A 274 33.25 20.58 19.45
N GLY A 275 32.08 21.02 18.98
CA GLY A 275 31.26 20.28 18.00
C GLY A 275 31.83 20.26 16.58
N GLY A 276 32.92 21.00 16.32
CA GLY A 276 33.55 21.15 15.00
C GLY A 276 34.21 19.89 14.42
N GLY A 277 34.26 18.79 15.16
CA GLY A 277 34.76 17.49 14.68
C GLY A 277 33.65 16.50 14.35
N THR A 278 32.97 16.66 13.22
CA THR A 278 32.32 15.55 12.47
C THR A 278 31.13 14.79 13.09
N ALA A 279 30.62 15.13 14.28
CA ALA A 279 29.41 14.46 14.82
C ALA A 279 28.09 15.02 14.27
N ALA A 280 28.10 16.22 13.66
CA ALA A 280 26.89 16.92 13.23
C ALA A 280 26.55 16.79 11.73
N THR A 281 27.25 15.94 10.99
CA THR A 281 26.89 15.63 9.60
C THR A 281 26.65 14.13 9.51
N GLY A 282 25.37 13.74 9.51
CA GLY A 282 24.91 12.37 9.23
C GLY A 282 25.23 11.89 7.81
N SER A 283 26.31 12.38 7.18
CA SER A 283 26.89 11.77 5.99
C SER A 283 27.64 10.52 6.42
N GLN A 284 26.86 9.45 6.55
CA GLN A 284 27.30 8.07 6.51
C GLN A 284 27.87 7.79 5.11
N THR A 285 28.98 8.41 4.74
CA THR A 285 29.63 8.18 3.45
C THR A 285 31.11 8.51 3.57
N GLY A 286 31.92 7.47 3.75
CA GLY A 286 33.37 7.63 3.82
C GLY A 286 34.09 6.52 4.56
N SER A 287 33.90 5.29 4.11
CA SER A 287 34.92 4.25 4.26
C SER A 287 36.23 4.76 3.64
N GLY A 288 37.11 5.27 4.48
CA GLY A 288 38.44 5.75 4.12
C GLY A 288 39.40 5.44 5.25
N ALA A 289 40.08 4.31 5.13
CA ALA A 289 41.24 3.98 5.94
C ALA A 289 42.32 5.05 5.72
N GLY A 290 42.65 5.80 6.76
CA GLY A 290 43.74 6.78 6.72
C GLY A 290 43.74 7.73 7.91
N ALA A 291 44.76 7.57 8.76
CA ALA A 291 45.18 8.44 9.86
C ALA A 291 44.26 8.51 11.11
N GLY A 292 44.69 7.79 12.16
CA GLY A 292 44.25 7.99 13.53
C GLY A 292 44.64 9.37 14.08
N GLY A 293 43.94 10.40 13.65
CA GLY A 293 43.90 11.69 14.36
C GLY A 293 42.99 11.58 15.58
N PRO A 294 43.37 12.14 16.74
CA PRO A 294 42.55 12.06 17.94
C PRO A 294 41.20 12.73 17.67
N ARG A 295 40.14 11.93 17.78
CA ARG A 295 38.74 12.37 17.72
C ARG A 295 38.28 13.04 19.02
N GLY A 296 39.22 13.48 19.87
CA GLY A 296 38.98 14.14 21.13
C GLY A 296 39.01 15.65 20.93
N GLY A 297 38.00 16.37 21.43
CA GLY A 297 38.06 17.83 21.46
C GLY A 297 39.25 18.30 22.31
N VAL A 298 39.69 19.56 22.13
CA VAL A 298 40.83 20.17 22.85
C VAL A 298 40.75 19.98 24.38
N VAL A 299 39.53 19.92 24.93
CA VAL A 299 39.27 19.66 26.35
C VAL A 299 39.58 18.22 26.74
N GLU A 300 39.27 17.24 25.89
CA GLU A 300 39.53 15.82 26.12
C GLU A 300 41.04 15.53 26.10
N ASP A 301 41.76 16.08 25.11
CA ASP A 301 43.22 15.97 25.01
C ASP A 301 43.91 16.55 26.25
N LYS A 302 43.41 17.70 26.74
CA LYS A 302 43.94 18.36 27.94
C LYS A 302 43.62 17.58 29.22
N LEU A 303 42.45 16.94 29.31
CA LEU A 303 42.12 16.04 30.42
C LEU A 303 43.03 14.81 30.42
N GLN A 304 43.34 14.25 29.25
CA GLN A 304 44.27 13.13 29.13
C GLN A 304 45.69 13.53 29.57
N ASP A 305 46.19 14.69 29.15
CA ASP A 305 47.49 15.23 29.58
C ASP A 305 47.54 15.54 31.08
N LEU A 306 46.46 16.08 31.66
CA LEU A 306 46.38 16.30 33.11
C LEU A 306 46.37 14.97 33.88
N ASN A 307 45.65 13.96 33.37
CA ASN A 307 45.58 12.65 33.99
C ASN A 307 46.94 11.92 33.93
N THR A 308 47.68 12.03 32.83
CA THR A 308 49.05 11.47 32.75
C THR A 308 49.99 12.18 33.72
N LYS A 309 49.97 13.52 33.78
CA LYS A 309 50.77 14.30 34.75
C LYS A 309 50.44 13.98 36.20
N LEU A 310 49.16 13.80 36.53
CA LEU A 310 48.73 13.39 37.86
C LEU A 310 49.24 11.98 38.19
N THR A 311 49.15 11.06 37.24
CA THR A 311 49.61 9.67 37.41
C THR A 311 51.12 9.62 37.60
N THR A 312 51.89 10.41 36.86
CA THR A 312 53.35 10.52 37.04
C THR A 312 53.70 11.14 38.39
N ALA A 313 53.03 12.22 38.80
CA ALA A 313 53.27 12.85 40.10
C ALA A 313 52.95 11.90 41.28
N LYS A 314 51.85 11.14 41.18
CA LYS A 314 51.50 10.08 42.15
C LYS A 314 52.55 8.97 42.18
N ALA A 315 53.04 8.53 41.02
CA ALA A 315 54.08 7.51 40.95
C ALA A 315 55.39 8.01 41.61
N ASP A 316 55.76 9.27 41.39
CA ASP A 316 56.91 9.90 42.04
C ASP A 316 56.74 10.01 43.55
N GLN A 317 55.55 10.40 44.04
CA GLN A 317 55.25 10.43 45.47
C GLN A 317 55.42 9.04 46.10
N ILE A 318 54.79 8.01 45.52
CA ILE A 318 54.87 6.62 46.03
C ILE A 318 56.32 6.13 46.06
N ARG A 319 57.11 6.48 45.03
CA ARG A 319 58.54 6.13 44.97
C ARG A 319 59.31 6.81 46.10
N LEU A 320 59.16 8.12 46.29
CA LEU A 320 59.86 8.87 47.34
C LEU A 320 59.44 8.45 48.75
N GLU A 321 58.16 8.15 48.97
CA GLU A 321 57.65 7.63 50.25
C GLU A 321 58.18 6.21 50.55
N GLY A 322 58.31 5.37 49.51
CA GLY A 322 58.93 4.05 49.63
C GLY A 322 60.40 4.15 50.02
N GLU A 323 61.14 5.07 49.40
CA GLU A 323 62.54 5.37 49.73
C GLU A 323 62.68 5.91 51.16
N LEU A 324 61.80 6.81 51.60
CA LEU A 324 61.79 7.32 52.98
C LEU A 324 61.57 6.19 53.99
N LYS A 325 60.63 5.26 53.72
CA LYS A 325 60.41 4.09 54.58
C LYS A 325 61.63 3.16 54.66
N GLN A 326 62.35 2.97 53.56
CA GLN A 326 63.59 2.19 53.55
C GLN A 326 64.68 2.85 54.41
N ILE A 327 64.78 4.17 54.35
CA ILE A 327 65.70 4.97 55.17
C ILE A 327 65.33 4.87 56.66
N GLU A 328 64.05 4.98 57.00
CA GLU A 328 63.56 4.86 58.38
C GLU A 328 63.80 3.44 58.95
N GLN A 329 63.70 2.39 58.12
CA GLN A 329 64.01 1.01 58.52
C GLN A 329 65.51 0.75 58.70
N ALA A 330 66.36 1.40 57.92
CA ALA A 330 67.81 1.27 58.02
C ALA A 330 68.38 1.91 59.30
N GLY A 331 67.69 2.92 59.86
CA GLY A 331 68.09 3.59 61.09
C GLY A 331 69.44 4.32 60.93
N GLU A 332 70.37 4.12 61.87
CA GLU A 332 71.72 4.72 61.83
C GLU A 332 72.76 3.87 61.05
N ASN A 333 72.34 2.76 60.43
CA ASN A 333 73.26 1.88 59.72
C ASN A 333 73.69 2.48 58.37
N ILE A 334 74.89 3.05 58.34
CA ILE A 334 75.47 3.73 57.17
C ILE A 334 75.50 2.83 55.94
N ASP A 335 75.92 1.58 56.07
CA ASP A 335 76.03 0.65 54.93
C ASP A 335 74.66 0.32 54.32
N ALA A 336 73.61 0.28 55.13
CA ALA A 336 72.23 0.07 54.67
C ALA A 336 71.66 1.35 54.03
N LEU A 337 71.99 2.54 54.54
CA LEU A 337 71.60 3.82 53.96
C LEU A 337 72.28 4.08 52.60
N LEU A 338 73.55 3.68 52.46
CA LEU A 338 74.29 3.77 51.20
C LEU A 338 73.77 2.81 50.11
N ALA A 339 72.98 1.79 50.48
CA ALA A 339 72.32 0.92 49.52
C ALA A 339 71.07 1.55 48.87
N VAL A 340 70.54 2.64 49.45
CA VAL A 340 69.37 3.34 48.90
C VAL A 340 69.79 4.16 47.67
N PRO A 341 69.13 3.98 46.50
CA PRO A 341 69.51 4.66 45.25
C PRO A 341 69.53 6.20 45.36
N SER A 342 68.60 6.80 46.07
CA SER A 342 68.48 8.27 46.21
C SER A 342 69.51 8.90 47.15
N ILE A 343 70.09 8.11 48.06
CA ILE A 343 71.19 8.55 48.92
C ILE A 343 72.51 8.39 48.15
N SER A 344 72.73 7.23 47.53
CA SER A 344 73.96 6.95 46.77
C SER A 344 74.11 7.79 45.50
N SER A 345 73.01 8.25 44.89
CA SER A 345 73.05 9.15 43.72
C SER A 345 73.23 10.63 44.08
N SER A 346 73.09 11.00 45.36
CA SER A 346 73.29 12.38 45.81
C SER A 346 74.72 12.86 45.54
N ALA A 347 74.87 14.07 44.99
CA ALA A 347 76.17 14.63 44.67
C ALA A 347 77.05 14.81 45.92
N LEU A 348 76.45 15.18 47.06
CA LEU A 348 77.15 15.35 48.35
C LEU A 348 77.67 14.03 48.89
N VAL A 349 76.87 12.97 48.81
CA VAL A 349 77.25 11.62 49.26
C VAL A 349 78.33 11.03 48.35
N ASN A 350 78.22 11.23 47.04
CA ASN A 350 79.24 10.78 46.09
C ASN A 350 80.58 11.48 46.28
N GLU A 351 80.57 12.79 46.53
CA GLU A 351 81.80 13.54 46.79
C GLU A 351 82.44 13.12 48.12
N ALA A 352 81.64 12.96 49.17
CA ALA A 352 82.13 12.46 50.45
C ALA A 352 82.68 11.02 50.33
N ARG A 353 82.01 10.16 49.54
CA ARG A 353 82.47 8.79 49.27
C ARG A 353 83.79 8.77 48.50
N ARG A 354 83.95 9.65 47.50
CA ARG A 354 85.22 9.81 46.77
C ARG A 354 86.34 10.23 47.69
N SER A 355 86.08 11.19 48.60
CA SER A 355 87.03 11.62 49.63
C SER A 355 87.47 10.45 50.53
N VAL A 356 86.52 9.64 51.02
CA VAL A 356 86.82 8.44 51.82
C VAL A 356 87.70 7.47 51.04
N THR A 357 87.32 7.10 49.81
CA THR A 357 88.11 6.17 48.98
C THR A 357 89.51 6.72 48.66
N GLN A 358 89.65 8.03 48.44
CA GLN A 358 90.94 8.68 48.19
C GLN A 358 91.87 8.61 49.41
N VAL A 359 91.33 8.87 50.61
CA VAL A 359 92.09 8.77 51.87
C VAL A 359 92.43 7.31 52.18
N GLU A 360 91.51 6.37 51.95
CA GLU A 360 91.75 4.92 52.11
C GLU A 360 92.86 4.41 51.18
N ALA A 361 92.85 4.83 49.90
CA ALA A 361 93.92 4.52 48.97
C ALA A 361 95.27 5.12 49.43
N GLY A 362 95.26 6.35 49.95
CA GLY A 362 96.43 6.97 50.56
C GLY A 362 96.97 6.18 51.76
N ILE A 363 96.09 5.70 52.64
CA ILE A 363 96.45 4.84 53.77
C ILE A 363 97.06 3.52 53.29
N ALA A 364 96.48 2.87 52.28
CA ALA A 364 97.00 1.61 51.74
C ALA A 364 98.44 1.78 51.19
N THR A 365 98.74 2.90 50.52
CA THR A 365 100.11 3.20 50.06
C THR A 365 101.08 3.48 51.22
N LEU A 366 100.64 4.18 52.27
CA LEU A 366 101.44 4.45 53.46
C LEU A 366 101.71 3.18 54.28
N ALA A 367 100.77 2.24 54.33
CA ALA A 367 100.88 0.98 55.04
C ALA A 367 102.00 0.06 54.50
N LEU A 368 102.40 0.23 53.23
CA LEU A 368 103.53 -0.51 52.64
C LEU A 368 104.89 -0.08 53.20
N ARG A 369 105.03 1.13 53.74
CA ARG A 369 106.31 1.66 54.26
C ARG A 369 106.32 1.92 55.75
N TYR A 370 105.18 2.26 56.33
CA TYR A 370 105.09 2.71 57.71
C TYR A 370 104.21 1.77 58.53
N LYS A 371 104.66 1.44 59.75
CA LYS A 371 103.85 0.71 60.73
C LYS A 371 102.80 1.63 61.37
N GLU A 372 101.80 1.03 62.02
CA GLU A 372 100.61 1.71 62.52
C GLU A 372 100.86 2.95 63.43
N LYS A 373 101.97 2.96 64.20
CA LYS A 373 102.26 4.02 65.18
C LYS A 373 103.06 5.20 64.63
N HIS A 374 103.37 5.23 63.33
CA HIS A 374 104.13 6.33 62.73
C HIS A 374 103.29 7.61 62.67
N PRO A 375 103.84 8.82 62.92
CA PRO A 375 103.07 10.08 62.95
C PRO A 375 102.31 10.37 61.63
N LYS A 376 102.91 10.03 60.47
CA LYS A 376 102.21 10.13 59.17
C LYS A 376 101.03 9.16 59.04
N MET A 377 101.09 8.01 59.70
CA MET A 377 99.99 7.02 59.69
C MET A 377 98.84 7.46 60.61
N MET A 378 99.18 8.02 61.77
CA MET A 378 98.22 8.62 62.70
C MET A 378 97.46 9.79 62.05
N ALA A 379 98.18 10.69 61.35
CA ALA A 379 97.57 11.80 60.61
C ALA A 379 96.63 11.31 59.50
N ALA A 380 97.02 10.29 58.72
CA ALA A 380 96.14 9.74 57.68
C ALA A 380 94.92 9.00 58.26
N ARG A 381 95.04 8.31 59.40
CA ARG A 381 93.90 7.71 60.12
C ARG A 381 92.95 8.79 60.66
N ALA A 382 93.48 9.89 61.19
CA ALA A 382 92.67 11.03 61.62
C ALA A 382 91.92 11.66 60.43
N ALA A 383 92.59 11.82 59.28
CA ALA A 383 91.95 12.29 58.05
C ALA A 383 90.86 11.33 57.55
N LEU A 384 91.03 10.01 57.72
CA LEU A 384 89.98 9.04 57.39
C LEU A 384 88.77 9.16 58.31
N ALA A 385 89.00 9.34 59.62
CA ALA A 385 87.91 9.56 60.57
C ALA A 385 87.12 10.83 60.23
N GLU A 386 87.81 11.92 59.87
CA GLU A 386 87.18 13.15 59.41
C GLU A 386 86.40 12.97 58.09
N ALA A 387 86.96 12.24 57.13
CA ALA A 387 86.28 11.95 55.86
C ALA A 387 85.03 11.07 56.07
N LYS A 388 85.08 10.09 56.98
CA LYS A 388 83.93 9.25 57.35
C LYS A 388 82.86 10.04 58.11
N GLU A 389 83.24 10.98 58.97
CA GLU A 389 82.30 11.86 59.66
C GLU A 389 81.59 12.79 58.66
N LYS A 390 82.31 13.35 57.70
CA LYS A 390 81.72 14.13 56.60
C LYS A 390 80.74 13.30 55.76
N LEU A 391 81.07 12.03 55.49
CA LEU A 391 80.16 11.09 54.82
C LEU A 391 78.91 10.82 55.66
N HIS A 392 79.06 10.62 56.96
CA HIS A 392 77.94 10.41 57.88
C HIS A 392 77.00 11.62 57.91
N GLN A 393 77.55 12.83 58.04
CA GLN A 393 76.76 14.07 58.01
C GLN A 393 76.04 14.26 56.66
N ALA A 394 76.69 13.93 55.54
CA ALA A 394 76.08 14.01 54.22
C ALA A 394 74.92 13.00 54.05
N VAL A 395 75.06 11.79 54.60
CA VAL A 395 73.99 10.78 54.58
C VAL A 395 72.83 11.19 55.51
N MET A 396 73.11 11.70 56.70
CA MET A 396 72.10 12.11 57.69
C MET A 396 71.34 13.38 57.32
N ALA A 397 71.87 14.21 56.43
CA ALA A 397 71.15 15.37 55.89
C ALA A 397 70.11 14.99 54.81
N GLN A 398 70.23 13.81 54.20
CA GLN A 398 69.42 13.38 53.05
C GLN A 398 67.93 13.10 53.38
N PRO A 399 67.53 12.54 54.54
CA PRO A 399 66.13 12.31 54.89
C PRO A 399 65.29 13.60 54.91
N GLU A 400 65.84 14.72 55.40
CA GLU A 400 65.15 16.01 55.42
C GLU A 400 64.97 16.58 54.00
N ILE A 401 65.97 16.40 53.13
CA ILE A 401 65.87 16.77 51.71
C ILE A 401 64.75 15.95 51.04
N LEU A 402 64.66 14.66 51.36
CA LEU A 402 63.63 13.77 50.84
C LEU A 402 62.22 14.14 51.35
N ARG A 403 62.08 14.49 52.64
CA ARG A 403 60.82 14.97 53.22
C ARG A 403 60.32 16.24 52.52
N ASN A 404 61.23 17.20 52.29
CA ASN A 404 60.90 18.41 51.54
C ASN A 404 60.48 18.11 50.08
N ALA A 405 61.13 17.16 49.42
CA ALA A 405 60.76 16.74 48.07
C ALA A 405 59.38 16.04 48.02
N ILE A 406 59.04 15.24 49.05
CA ILE A 406 57.72 14.60 49.18
C ILE A 406 56.64 15.66 49.37
N GLU A 407 56.84 16.64 50.26
CA GLU A 407 55.87 17.73 50.46
C GLU A 407 55.69 18.58 49.20
N GLN A 408 56.76 18.85 48.46
CA GLN A 408 56.66 19.52 47.16
C GLN A 408 55.85 18.69 46.15
N THR A 409 56.08 17.38 46.09
CA THR A 409 55.36 16.48 45.18
C THR A 409 53.87 16.41 45.54
N LYS A 410 53.54 16.30 46.82
CA LYS A 410 52.14 16.35 47.31
C LYS A 410 51.46 17.67 46.96
N ALA A 411 52.15 18.81 47.09
CA ALA A 411 51.62 20.10 46.70
C ALA A 411 51.34 20.16 45.19
N THR A 412 52.23 19.61 44.35
CA THR A 412 52.01 19.52 42.90
C THR A 412 50.85 18.59 42.55
N GLU A 413 50.70 17.46 43.23
CA GLU A 413 49.58 16.54 43.03
C GLU A 413 48.25 17.21 43.38
N ALA A 414 48.16 17.86 44.54
CA ALA A 414 46.95 18.57 44.97
C ALA A 414 46.56 19.68 43.97
N SER A 415 47.55 20.41 43.45
CA SER A 415 47.33 21.42 42.41
C SER A 415 46.84 20.80 41.10
N LEU A 416 47.47 19.72 40.62
CA LEU A 416 47.06 19.01 39.41
C LEU A 416 45.66 18.41 39.54
N GLN A 417 45.32 17.88 40.72
CA GLN A 417 44.00 17.33 41.02
C GLN A 417 42.92 18.43 41.00
N GLY A 418 43.21 19.60 41.57
CA GLY A 418 42.31 20.75 41.50
C GLY A 418 42.04 21.19 40.06
N VAL A 419 43.10 21.37 39.25
CA VAL A 419 42.99 21.74 37.84
C VAL A 419 42.24 20.68 37.02
N LEU A 420 42.46 19.40 37.30
CA LEU A 420 41.75 18.30 36.65
C LEU A 420 40.25 18.35 36.96
N GLN A 421 39.88 18.59 38.23
CA GLN A 421 38.48 18.68 38.64
C GLN A 421 37.77 19.89 38.01
N ASP A 422 38.44 21.04 37.95
CA ASP A 422 37.93 22.23 37.27
C ASP A 422 37.72 21.96 35.77
N GLN A 423 38.72 21.36 35.12
CA GLN A 423 38.66 21.04 33.69
C GLN A 423 37.56 20.01 33.39
N GLN A 424 37.35 19.03 34.28
CA GLN A 424 36.28 18.04 34.16
C GLN A 424 34.89 18.71 34.32
N GLY A 425 34.76 19.68 35.23
CA GLY A 425 33.55 20.48 35.37
C GLY A 425 33.22 21.28 34.09
N VAL A 426 34.23 21.92 33.51
CA VAL A 426 34.10 22.61 32.21
C VAL A 426 33.69 21.64 31.10
N ALA A 427 34.30 20.46 31.03
CA ALA A 427 33.97 19.43 30.03
C ALA A 427 32.49 18.99 30.13
N VAL A 428 32.00 18.74 31.34
CA VAL A 428 30.60 18.34 31.59
C VAL A 428 29.63 19.45 31.21
N ALA A 429 29.92 20.71 31.57
CA ALA A 429 29.09 21.86 31.22
C ALA A 429 29.04 22.05 29.69
N LEU A 430 30.19 21.91 29.03
CA LEU A 430 30.31 22.02 27.59
C LEU A 430 29.57 20.90 26.85
N ASN A 431 29.66 19.66 27.36
CA ASN A 431 28.91 18.53 26.81
C ASN A 431 27.39 18.73 26.96
N ARG A 432 26.91 19.21 28.12
CA ARG A 432 25.49 19.56 28.29
C ARG A 432 25.02 20.62 27.29
N ALA A 433 25.86 21.63 27.02
CA ALA A 433 25.56 22.64 26.03
C ALA A 433 25.53 22.06 24.60
N ALA A 434 26.46 21.17 24.26
CA ALA A 434 26.49 20.49 22.97
C ALA A 434 25.25 19.62 22.75
N ILE A 435 24.78 18.89 23.76
CA ILE A 435 23.56 18.07 23.70
C ILE A 435 22.33 18.95 23.41
N GLY A 436 22.16 20.05 24.16
CA GLY A 436 21.04 20.98 23.96
C GLY A 436 21.07 21.61 22.56
N TYR A 437 22.26 21.95 22.06
CA TYR A 437 22.43 22.41 20.69
C TYR A 437 22.05 21.34 19.65
N GLN A 438 22.52 20.10 19.81
CA GLN A 438 22.24 19.02 18.86
C GLN A 438 20.76 18.66 18.82
N GLU A 439 20.06 18.70 19.95
CA GLU A 439 18.61 18.49 20.00
C GLU A 439 17.86 19.54 19.16
N LEU A 440 18.15 20.83 19.39
CA LEU A 440 17.56 21.93 18.63
C LEU A 440 17.93 21.87 17.15
N ALA A 441 19.19 21.55 16.82
CA ALA A 441 19.65 21.42 15.45
C ALA A 441 18.97 20.26 14.72
N ARG A 442 18.78 19.11 15.39
CA ARG A 442 18.05 17.97 14.83
C ARG A 442 16.58 18.31 14.59
N GLN A 443 15.96 19.06 15.50
CA GLN A 443 14.59 19.53 15.33
C GLN A 443 14.46 20.45 14.11
N ALA A 444 15.35 21.44 13.97
CA ALA A 444 15.37 22.34 12.82
C ALA A 444 15.60 21.59 11.50
N GLU A 445 16.51 20.60 11.47
CA GLU A 445 16.74 19.78 10.28
C GLU A 445 15.53 18.92 9.93
N THR A 446 14.81 18.39 10.93
CA THR A 446 13.58 17.62 10.71
C THR A 446 12.48 18.50 10.12
N ASP A 447 12.27 19.69 10.70
CA ASP A 447 11.28 20.66 10.19
C ASP A 447 11.63 21.09 8.77
N ARG A 448 12.92 21.28 8.47
CA ARG A 448 13.42 21.61 7.13
C ARG A 448 13.15 20.50 6.13
N ALA A 449 13.45 19.25 6.49
CA ALA A 449 13.20 18.10 5.64
C ALA A 449 11.70 17.93 5.35
N LEU A 450 10.83 18.16 6.34
CA LEU A 450 9.37 18.15 6.16
C LEU A 450 8.93 19.27 5.22
N TYR A 451 9.39 20.50 5.44
CA TYR A 451 9.10 21.66 4.58
C TYR A 451 9.52 21.41 3.12
N GLU A 452 10.75 20.93 2.91
CA GLU A 452 11.25 20.62 1.57
C GLU A 452 10.47 19.49 0.90
N SER A 453 9.99 18.48 1.65
CA SER A 453 9.19 17.39 1.08
C SER A 453 7.82 17.87 0.61
N VAL A 454 7.13 18.70 1.41
CA VAL A 454 5.85 19.33 1.00
C VAL A 454 6.07 20.26 -0.19
N LEU A 455 7.14 21.05 -0.21
CA LEU A 455 7.46 21.93 -1.34
C LEU A 455 7.68 21.15 -2.64
N ARG A 456 8.34 19.98 -2.58
CA ARG A 456 8.47 19.07 -3.73
C ARG A 456 7.10 18.56 -4.17
N GLN A 457 6.26 18.10 -3.23
CA GLN A 457 4.92 17.61 -3.53
C GLN A 457 4.02 18.69 -4.15
N ILE A 458 4.14 19.95 -3.72
CA ILE A 458 3.46 21.10 -4.33
C ILE A 458 3.90 21.30 -5.78
N LYS A 459 5.22 21.25 -6.05
CA LYS A 459 5.77 21.37 -7.40
C LYS A 459 5.27 20.24 -8.31
N ASP A 460 5.31 19.01 -7.83
CA ASP A 460 4.84 17.84 -8.58
C ASP A 460 3.32 17.91 -8.86
N THR A 461 2.53 18.34 -7.88
CA THR A 461 1.07 18.52 -8.03
C THR A 461 0.74 19.64 -9.00
N ASN A 462 1.48 20.75 -8.97
CA ASN A 462 1.31 21.85 -9.91
C ASN A 462 1.69 21.43 -11.34
N LEU A 463 2.80 20.72 -11.53
CA LEU A 463 3.19 20.17 -12.84
C LEU A 463 2.13 19.20 -13.40
N THR A 464 1.48 18.42 -12.52
CA THR A 464 0.44 17.47 -12.92
C THR A 464 -0.87 18.16 -13.34
N LYS A 465 -1.18 19.36 -12.83
CA LYS A 465 -2.35 20.13 -13.28
C LYS A 465 -2.27 20.52 -14.76
N ASP A 466 -1.06 20.73 -15.28
CA ASP A 466 -0.84 21.11 -16.68
C ASP A 466 -0.94 19.92 -17.64
N VAL A 467 -0.70 18.69 -17.15
CA VAL A 467 -0.84 17.48 -17.96
C VAL A 467 -2.30 17.05 -17.95
N LYS A 468 -3.06 17.50 -18.96
CA LYS A 468 -4.41 17.01 -19.25
C LYS A 468 -4.38 15.55 -19.72
N THR A 469 -4.15 14.58 -18.83
CA THR A 469 -4.38 13.17 -19.16
C THR A 469 -5.87 12.86 -19.01
N ASN A 470 -6.53 12.64 -20.14
CA ASN A 470 -7.91 12.12 -20.17
C ASN A 470 -7.86 10.64 -19.76
N ALA A 471 -8.37 10.31 -18.58
CA ALA A 471 -8.47 8.91 -18.13
C ALA A 471 -9.57 8.12 -18.88
N VAL A 472 -10.45 8.81 -19.62
CA VAL A 472 -11.56 8.21 -20.35
C VAL A 472 -11.69 8.91 -21.70
N SER A 473 -11.75 8.13 -22.77
CA SER A 473 -11.90 8.60 -24.14
C SER A 473 -13.08 7.92 -24.83
N VAL A 474 -13.74 8.63 -25.75
CA VAL A 474 -14.79 8.03 -26.60
C VAL A 474 -14.11 7.42 -27.81
N ILE A 475 -14.25 6.11 -28.00
CA ILE A 475 -13.70 5.41 -29.18
C ILE A 475 -14.68 5.46 -30.34
N GLU A 476 -15.96 5.17 -30.05
CA GLU A 476 -16.99 4.98 -31.07
C GLU A 476 -18.19 5.87 -30.77
N HIS A 477 -18.48 6.79 -31.69
CA HIS A 477 -19.64 7.67 -31.62
C HIS A 477 -20.91 6.89 -31.96
N SER A 478 -22.05 7.30 -31.39
CA SER A 478 -23.30 6.57 -31.58
C SER A 478 -23.79 6.65 -33.03
N PRO A 479 -23.97 5.53 -33.76
CA PRO A 479 -24.61 5.53 -35.07
C PRO A 479 -26.13 5.63 -34.93
N LEU A 480 -26.80 6.17 -35.95
CA LEU A 480 -28.27 6.28 -35.96
C LEU A 480 -28.90 4.87 -36.08
N PRO A 481 -29.75 4.43 -35.13
CA PRO A 481 -30.29 3.07 -35.16
C PRO A 481 -31.36 2.90 -36.23
N HIS A 482 -31.09 2.04 -37.22
CA HIS A 482 -31.99 1.79 -38.36
C HIS A 482 -33.09 0.75 -38.08
N SER A 483 -32.95 -0.08 -37.04
CA SER A 483 -33.91 -1.14 -36.69
C SER A 483 -34.30 -1.10 -35.21
N PRO A 484 -35.58 -1.32 -34.87
CA PRO A 484 -36.03 -1.37 -33.48
C PRO A 484 -35.52 -2.63 -32.77
N VAL A 485 -35.14 -2.51 -31.50
CA VAL A 485 -34.63 -3.59 -30.66
C VAL A 485 -35.77 -4.37 -29.99
N SER A 486 -36.89 -3.71 -29.71
CA SER A 486 -38.08 -4.36 -29.17
C SER A 486 -39.37 -3.73 -29.71
N PRO A 487 -40.44 -4.54 -29.91
CA PRO A 487 -40.48 -6.01 -29.82
C PRO A 487 -39.84 -6.70 -31.04
N SER A 488 -39.19 -7.85 -30.84
CA SER A 488 -38.67 -8.65 -31.96
C SER A 488 -39.84 -9.38 -32.66
N PRO A 489 -40.17 -9.04 -33.92
CA PRO A 489 -41.39 -9.53 -34.55
C PRO A 489 -41.39 -11.06 -34.71
N THR A 490 -40.21 -11.63 -34.97
CA THR A 490 -40.01 -13.08 -35.10
C THR A 490 -40.36 -13.84 -33.82
N LYS A 491 -39.91 -13.37 -32.65
CA LYS A 491 -40.19 -14.06 -31.37
C LYS A 491 -41.67 -13.97 -30.98
N ALA A 492 -42.30 -12.82 -31.21
CA ALA A 492 -43.72 -12.64 -30.89
C ALA A 492 -44.62 -13.49 -31.77
N ILE A 493 -44.34 -13.56 -33.08
CA ILE A 493 -45.07 -14.43 -34.02
C ILE A 493 -44.85 -15.90 -33.68
N ALA A 494 -43.60 -16.31 -33.41
CA ALA A 494 -43.29 -17.69 -33.02
C ALA A 494 -44.01 -18.10 -31.73
N LEU A 495 -44.02 -17.24 -30.70
CA LEU A 495 -44.76 -17.49 -29.45
C LEU A 495 -46.28 -17.52 -29.68
N GLY A 496 -46.82 -16.63 -30.51
CA GLY A 496 -48.24 -16.64 -30.87
C GLY A 496 -48.66 -17.91 -31.61
N LEU A 497 -47.85 -18.35 -32.57
CA LEU A 497 -48.08 -19.59 -33.32
C LEU A 497 -47.98 -20.83 -32.43
N LEU A 498 -46.93 -20.92 -31.60
CA LEU A 498 -46.69 -22.08 -30.74
C LEU A 498 -47.73 -22.14 -29.62
N GLY A 499 -48.11 -20.99 -29.05
CA GLY A 499 -49.21 -20.89 -28.09
C GLY A 499 -50.56 -21.25 -28.71
N GLY A 500 -50.85 -20.78 -29.92
CA GLY A 500 -52.08 -21.13 -30.65
C GLY A 500 -52.15 -22.62 -31.00
N LEU A 501 -51.03 -23.23 -31.39
CA LEU A 501 -50.94 -24.66 -31.68
C LEU A 501 -51.13 -25.50 -30.41
N ALA A 502 -50.47 -25.13 -29.31
CA ALA A 502 -50.61 -25.83 -28.03
C ALA A 502 -52.05 -25.75 -27.49
N ALA A 503 -52.68 -24.57 -27.58
CA ALA A 503 -54.08 -24.39 -27.20
C ALA A 503 -55.04 -25.18 -28.10
N GLY A 504 -54.79 -25.21 -29.41
CA GLY A 504 -55.59 -25.99 -30.37
C GLY A 504 -55.52 -27.49 -30.10
N LEU A 505 -54.32 -28.04 -29.86
CA LEU A 505 -54.12 -29.44 -29.49
C LEU A 505 -54.81 -29.77 -28.15
N ALA A 506 -54.62 -28.93 -27.14
CA ALA A 506 -55.26 -29.11 -25.84
C ALA A 506 -56.80 -29.09 -25.95
N PHE A 507 -57.35 -28.21 -26.79
CA PHE A 507 -58.78 -28.14 -27.02
C PHE A 507 -59.32 -29.37 -27.76
N VAL A 508 -58.63 -29.86 -28.78
CA VAL A 508 -59.04 -31.09 -29.50
C VAL A 508 -58.98 -32.30 -28.57
N LEU A 509 -57.91 -32.46 -27.81
CA LEU A 509 -57.78 -33.57 -26.84
C LEU A 509 -58.84 -33.48 -25.74
N GLY A 510 -59.09 -32.29 -25.19
CA GLY A 510 -60.14 -32.07 -24.19
C GLY A 510 -61.54 -32.33 -24.73
N ALA A 511 -61.80 -31.91 -25.97
CA ALA A 511 -63.05 -32.17 -26.66
C ALA A 511 -63.23 -33.67 -26.96
N ASP A 512 -62.15 -34.39 -27.29
CA ASP A 512 -62.17 -35.85 -27.50
C ASP A 512 -62.47 -36.61 -26.21
N MET A 513 -61.94 -36.18 -25.06
CA MET A 513 -62.28 -36.78 -23.76
C MET A 513 -63.75 -36.56 -23.33
N LEU A 514 -64.39 -35.49 -23.83
CA LEU A 514 -65.82 -35.21 -23.59
C LEU A 514 -66.74 -35.87 -24.62
N ASP A 515 -66.21 -36.30 -25.76
CA ASP A 515 -66.95 -36.91 -26.86
C ASP A 515 -67.11 -38.42 -26.60
N ARG A 516 -68.33 -38.84 -26.24
CA ARG A 516 -68.63 -40.22 -25.85
C ARG A 516 -69.13 -41.09 -27.01
N SER A 517 -68.87 -40.67 -28.24
CA SER A 517 -69.34 -41.35 -29.46
C SER A 517 -68.43 -42.52 -29.87
N ILE A 518 -69.03 -43.67 -30.21
CA ILE A 518 -68.31 -44.86 -30.71
C ILE A 518 -68.10 -44.67 -32.22
N LYS A 519 -66.85 -44.46 -32.64
CA LYS A 519 -66.54 -44.08 -34.04
C LYS A 519 -65.87 -45.18 -34.86
N THR A 520 -65.38 -46.25 -34.24
CA THR A 520 -64.71 -47.36 -34.94
C THR A 520 -65.36 -48.70 -34.63
N VAL A 521 -65.26 -49.63 -35.59
CA VAL A 521 -65.77 -51.01 -35.46
C VAL A 521 -65.15 -51.70 -34.25
N ASP A 522 -63.83 -51.54 -34.05
CA ASP A 522 -63.10 -52.10 -32.91
C ASP A 522 -63.60 -51.55 -31.55
N GLN A 523 -63.99 -50.26 -31.48
CA GLN A 523 -64.57 -49.68 -30.26
C GLN A 523 -65.99 -50.20 -30.00
N ALA A 524 -66.79 -50.44 -31.03
CA ALA A 524 -68.11 -51.03 -30.89
C ALA A 524 -67.99 -52.46 -30.33
N GLU A 525 -67.08 -53.27 -30.88
CA GLU A 525 -66.82 -54.63 -30.39
C GLU A 525 -66.31 -54.66 -28.93
N ALA A 526 -65.34 -53.80 -28.60
CA ALA A 526 -64.73 -53.75 -27.27
C ALA A 526 -65.68 -53.21 -26.19
N THR A 527 -66.56 -52.26 -26.53
CA THR A 527 -67.47 -51.62 -25.56
C THR A 527 -68.77 -52.42 -25.36
N LEU A 528 -69.28 -53.07 -26.42
CA LEU A 528 -70.52 -53.84 -26.38
C LEU A 528 -70.30 -55.34 -26.17
N GLY A 529 -69.07 -55.84 -26.34
CA GLY A 529 -68.71 -57.25 -26.15
C GLY A 529 -69.27 -58.21 -27.20
N LEU A 530 -69.69 -57.70 -28.36
CA LEU A 530 -70.34 -58.45 -29.44
C LEU A 530 -69.52 -58.34 -30.74
N PRO A 531 -69.30 -59.43 -31.49
CA PRO A 531 -68.59 -59.37 -32.77
C PRO A 531 -69.43 -58.63 -33.82
N VAL A 532 -68.82 -57.72 -34.56
CA VAL A 532 -69.44 -56.92 -35.62
C VAL A 532 -69.33 -57.67 -36.95
N PHE A 533 -70.46 -58.15 -37.46
CA PHE A 533 -70.51 -58.99 -38.66
C PHE A 533 -70.48 -58.20 -39.98
N ALA A 534 -70.90 -56.93 -39.98
CA ALA A 534 -70.88 -56.08 -41.17
C ALA A 534 -70.86 -54.60 -40.76
N ALA A 535 -70.04 -53.81 -41.45
CA ALA A 535 -70.05 -52.35 -41.37
C ALA A 535 -70.70 -51.80 -42.65
N VAL A 536 -71.72 -50.95 -42.50
CA VAL A 536 -72.33 -50.26 -43.64
C VAL A 536 -71.50 -49.00 -43.90
N PRO A 537 -70.82 -48.87 -45.06
CA PRO A 537 -70.05 -47.67 -45.35
C PRO A 537 -71.00 -46.49 -45.53
N GLU A 538 -70.68 -45.38 -44.88
CA GLU A 538 -71.40 -44.12 -45.07
C GLU A 538 -71.12 -43.63 -46.50
N THR A 539 -72.16 -43.57 -47.35
CA THR A 539 -72.03 -43.04 -48.71
C THR A 539 -71.96 -41.53 -48.64
N ILE A 540 -70.77 -41.00 -48.93
CA ILE A 540 -70.44 -39.58 -48.98
C ILE A 540 -71.38 -38.88 -49.99
N ASN A 541 -72.03 -37.80 -49.57
CA ASN A 541 -72.81 -36.91 -50.42
C ASN A 541 -72.17 -35.52 -50.41
#